data_AF-A0A3M0L4S5-F1
#
_entry.id   AF-A0A3M0L4S5-F1
#
_cell.length_a   1.000
_cell.length_b   1.000
_cell.length_c   1.000
_cell.angle_alpha   90.00
_cell.angle_beta   90.00
_cell.angle_gamma   90.00
#
_symmetry.space_group_name_H-M   'P 1'
#
loop_
_entity.id
_entity.type
_entity.pdbx_description
1 polymer ?
#
loop_
_entity_poly.entity_id
_entity_poly.type
_entity_poly.pdbx_seq_one_letter_code
_entity_poly.pdbx_strand_id
1 'polypeptide(L)'
;MPPDTQSGVKPTDTQSEAEATDDTQSEAEPTDTESEAQPTGTRSGVQPTSTRSEAQPAATRSGARPTAARSGDTIESFSLKDLRGLRKDYTRRPDESIISWLVRLWDAAGEATILDGTEARHLGSLSHDPVIDQEMMREAHPCSLWERVLGSVAQRYLCADDLYMQQTQWKTIEQGIQRLREMAVADIVFSDDLNTRNPDLVPCTPVMWQKLYDLGHKNTPLL
;
A
#
# COMPACT_ATOMS: atom_id res chain seq x y z
N MET A 1 -3.83 56.53 -23.30
CA MET A 1 -3.08 57.49 -22.47
C MET A 1 -4.06 58.10 -21.47
N PRO A 2 -4.03 57.63 -20.23
CA PRO A 2 -3.68 58.45 -19.06
C PRO A 2 -2.32 57.99 -18.47
N PRO A 3 -1.69 58.79 -17.58
CA PRO A 3 -0.29 58.61 -17.21
C PRO A 3 -0.06 57.66 -16.04
N ASP A 4 1.18 57.16 -15.99
CA ASP A 4 1.82 56.44 -14.90
C ASP A 4 1.79 57.21 -13.57
N THR A 5 1.65 56.46 -12.47
CA THR A 5 2.10 56.88 -11.15
C THR A 5 3.17 55.88 -10.68
N GLN A 6 4.44 56.28 -10.82
CA GLN A 6 5.52 55.73 -10.01
C GLN A 6 5.39 56.28 -8.58
N SER A 7 5.57 55.42 -7.57
CA SER A 7 6.47 55.70 -6.45
C SER A 7 6.54 54.47 -5.54
N GLY A 8 7.65 53.74 -5.60
CA GLY A 8 8.01 52.80 -4.55
C GLY A 8 8.59 53.54 -3.35
N VAL A 9 8.30 53.08 -2.14
CA VAL A 9 9.24 53.00 -1.00
C VAL A 9 8.71 51.94 -0.02
N LYS A 10 9.54 50.94 0.28
CA LYS A 10 9.48 50.10 1.48
C LYS A 10 10.30 50.80 2.58
N PRO A 11 9.85 50.81 3.84
CA PRO A 11 10.67 50.17 4.86
C PRO A 11 9.88 49.26 5.80
N THR A 12 10.59 48.21 6.22
CA THR A 12 10.30 47.33 7.35
C THR A 12 10.53 48.08 8.65
N ASP A 13 9.69 47.88 9.67
CA ASP A 13 10.20 47.55 11.01
C ASP A 13 9.15 46.90 11.92
N THR A 14 9.71 45.96 12.66
CA THR A 14 9.19 45.04 13.67
C THR A 14 8.71 45.77 14.92
N GLN A 15 7.63 45.30 15.55
CA GLN A 15 7.59 45.24 17.02
C GLN A 15 6.60 44.19 17.55
N SER A 16 7.14 43.33 18.40
CA SER A 16 6.47 42.32 19.22
C SER A 16 5.52 42.95 20.23
N GLU A 17 4.44 42.24 20.54
CA GLU A 17 3.80 42.35 21.86
C GLU A 17 3.50 40.93 22.35
N ALA A 18 4.13 40.60 23.48
CA ALA A 18 3.88 39.41 24.26
C ALA A 18 2.82 39.74 25.29
N GLU A 19 1.82 38.88 25.44
CA GLU A 19 1.08 38.78 26.68
C GLU A 19 0.97 37.31 27.08
N ALA A 20 1.46 37.05 28.28
CA ALA A 20 1.48 35.77 28.97
C ALA A 20 0.21 35.63 29.83
N THR A 21 0.14 34.50 30.54
CA THR A 21 -0.90 34.00 31.48
C THR A 21 -1.95 33.12 30.78
N ASP A 22 -2.26 31.92 31.25
CA ASP A 22 -2.17 31.39 32.60
C ASP A 22 -1.93 29.88 32.57
N ASP A 23 -1.06 29.42 33.46
CA ASP A 23 -0.85 28.01 33.77
C ASP A 23 -2.07 27.49 34.53
N THR A 24 -2.77 26.50 34.01
CA THR A 24 -3.65 25.66 34.82
C THR A 24 -3.40 24.20 34.51
N GLN A 25 -2.49 23.66 35.30
CA GLN A 25 -2.35 22.26 35.63
C GLN A 25 -3.71 21.74 36.12
N SER A 26 -4.32 20.80 35.38
CA SER A 26 -5.41 19.96 35.90
C SER A 26 -4.91 18.53 36.01
N GLU A 27 -4.78 18.11 37.25
CA GLU A 27 -4.49 16.77 37.71
C GLU A 27 -5.51 15.78 37.13
N ALA A 28 -5.03 14.69 36.53
CA ALA A 28 -5.85 13.51 36.31
C ALA A 28 -5.76 12.62 37.56
N GLU A 29 -6.85 12.56 38.31
CA GLU A 29 -7.12 11.51 39.31
C GLU A 29 -7.03 10.13 38.63
N PRO A 30 -6.30 9.15 39.22
CA PRO A 30 -6.49 7.75 38.86
C PRO A 30 -7.69 7.22 39.64
N THR A 31 -8.81 7.01 38.95
CA THR A 31 -9.93 6.24 39.50
C THR A 31 -9.60 4.75 39.37
N ASP A 32 -9.00 4.18 40.42
CA ASP A 32 -8.99 2.73 40.65
C ASP A 32 -10.43 2.28 40.91
N THR A 33 -11.08 1.68 39.92
CA THR A 33 -12.30 0.90 40.12
C THR A 33 -11.98 -0.58 40.07
N GLU A 34 -11.84 -1.12 41.27
CA GLU A 34 -11.98 -2.52 41.63
C GLU A 34 -13.26 -3.12 41.00
N SER A 35 -13.11 -4.19 40.24
CA SER A 35 -14.22 -5.06 39.84
C SER A 35 -13.78 -6.50 40.02
N GLU A 36 -13.95 -6.98 41.25
CA GLU A 36 -14.10 -8.40 41.53
C GLU A 36 -15.46 -8.87 41.02
N ALA A 37 -15.45 -9.90 40.16
CA ALA A 37 -16.52 -10.88 40.10
C ALA A 37 -15.95 -12.22 39.61
N GLN A 38 -16.03 -13.21 40.50
CA GLN A 38 -15.71 -14.62 40.27
C GLN A 38 -16.43 -15.20 39.05
N PRO A 39 -15.87 -16.31 38.51
CA PRO A 39 -16.71 -17.50 38.42
C PRO A 39 -16.12 -18.67 39.22
N THR A 40 -16.95 -19.18 40.13
CA THR A 40 -16.84 -20.50 40.73
C THR A 40 -17.15 -21.57 39.69
N GLY A 41 -16.37 -22.65 39.64
CA GLY A 41 -16.84 -23.90 39.04
C GLY A 41 -15.80 -24.81 38.38
N THR A 42 -15.23 -25.70 39.18
CA THR A 42 -14.95 -27.10 38.80
C THR A 42 -13.72 -27.40 37.94
N ARG A 43 -12.65 -27.68 38.69
CA ARG A 43 -11.55 -28.60 38.37
C ARG A 43 -12.05 -29.91 37.75
N SER A 44 -11.60 -30.23 36.54
CA SER A 44 -11.46 -31.62 36.08
C SER A 44 -10.29 -31.70 35.10
N GLY A 45 -9.18 -32.25 35.57
CA GLY A 45 -8.00 -32.47 34.76
C GLY A 45 -8.13 -33.75 33.95
N VAL A 46 -7.89 -33.67 32.65
CA VAL A 46 -7.50 -34.81 31.81
C VAL A 46 -6.48 -34.34 30.77
N GLN A 47 -5.22 -34.67 31.05
CA GLN A 47 -4.15 -35.07 30.13
C GLN A 47 -4.34 -34.85 28.61
N PRO A 48 -3.50 -34.04 27.94
CA PRO A 48 -3.31 -34.18 26.49
C PRO A 48 -2.38 -35.36 26.21
N THR A 49 -2.92 -36.39 25.57
CA THR A 49 -2.16 -37.49 24.98
C THR A 49 -1.41 -36.99 23.75
N SER A 50 -0.08 -36.97 23.83
CA SER A 50 0.80 -36.84 22.68
C SER A 50 0.52 -37.97 21.68
N THR A 51 -0.06 -37.64 20.53
CA THR A 51 -0.09 -38.54 19.37
C THR A 51 0.85 -37.97 18.31
N ARG A 52 2.09 -38.47 18.33
CA ARG A 52 3.03 -38.37 17.22
C ARG A 52 2.44 -39.16 16.05
N SER A 53 1.99 -38.46 15.01
CA SER A 53 1.68 -39.07 13.72
C SER A 53 2.62 -38.46 12.69
N GLU A 54 3.73 -39.17 12.47
CA GLU A 54 4.63 -38.94 11.34
C GLU A 54 3.92 -39.43 10.07
N ALA A 55 3.45 -38.49 9.25
CA ALA A 55 3.08 -38.74 7.88
C ALA A 55 3.98 -37.88 6.97
N GLN A 56 4.86 -38.57 6.24
CA GLN A 56 5.69 -38.08 5.14
C GLN A 56 5.00 -37.02 4.25
N PRO A 57 5.63 -35.87 3.99
CA PRO A 57 5.30 -35.05 2.83
C PRO A 57 6.01 -35.61 1.60
N ALA A 58 5.24 -36.20 0.68
CA ALA A 58 5.68 -36.45 -0.68
C ALA A 58 5.83 -35.12 -1.44
N ALA A 59 6.87 -35.05 -2.27
CA ALA A 59 7.39 -33.88 -2.93
C ALA A 59 6.34 -32.95 -3.58
N THR A 60 6.36 -31.67 -3.20
CA THR A 60 5.92 -30.57 -4.08
C THR A 60 7.12 -29.67 -4.34
N ARG A 61 7.51 -29.64 -5.61
CA ARG A 61 8.58 -28.83 -6.18
C ARG A 61 8.00 -27.45 -6.49
N SER A 62 8.81 -26.41 -6.27
CA SER A 62 8.72 -25.05 -6.85
C SER A 62 8.12 -23.95 -5.97
N GLY A 63 8.97 -22.97 -5.64
CA GLY A 63 8.59 -21.67 -5.08
C GLY A 63 9.56 -21.20 -4.00
N ALA A 64 10.85 -21.06 -4.30
CA ALA A 64 11.76 -20.38 -3.39
C ALA A 64 11.34 -18.90 -3.32
N ARG A 65 10.66 -18.52 -2.23
CA ARG A 65 10.41 -17.12 -1.86
C ARG A 65 11.76 -16.47 -1.57
N PRO A 66 12.20 -15.44 -2.31
CA PRO A 66 13.36 -14.67 -1.92
C PRO A 66 12.93 -13.72 -0.80
N THR A 67 13.06 -14.15 0.46
CA THR A 67 12.99 -13.22 1.60
C THR A 67 14.37 -12.61 1.78
N ALA A 68 14.74 -11.66 0.93
CA ALA A 68 15.93 -10.84 1.15
C ALA A 68 15.54 -9.65 2.03
N ALA A 69 15.57 -9.84 3.36
CA ALA A 69 15.57 -8.72 4.29
C ALA A 69 16.94 -8.01 4.17
N ARG A 70 16.94 -6.76 3.69
CA ARG A 70 18.16 -6.00 3.36
C ARG A 70 18.37 -4.91 4.41
N SER A 71 19.48 -4.97 5.15
CA SER A 71 19.96 -3.87 6.01
C SER A 71 21.06 -3.09 5.29
N GLY A 72 21.06 -1.76 5.41
CA GLY A 72 22.15 -0.88 4.95
C GLY A 72 23.45 -1.25 5.66
N ASP A 73 24.57 -1.43 4.97
CA ASP A 73 25.37 -0.31 4.42
C ASP A 73 26.10 -0.65 3.11
N THR A 74 25.69 -1.70 2.39
CA THR A 74 26.10 -1.97 1.01
C THR A 74 24.99 -2.75 0.33
N ILE A 75 24.15 -2.05 -0.44
CA ILE A 75 23.06 -2.66 -1.21
C ILE A 75 23.72 -3.50 -2.32
N GLU A 76 23.92 -4.81 -2.06
CA GLU A 76 24.55 -5.74 -3.01
C GLU A 76 23.75 -5.81 -4.31
N SER A 77 24.26 -5.27 -5.41
CA SER A 77 23.52 -5.17 -6.68
C SER A 77 22.98 -6.53 -7.16
N PHE A 78 21.76 -6.55 -7.68
CA PHE A 78 21.17 -7.71 -8.32
C PHE A 78 21.97 -8.15 -9.56
N SER A 79 22.14 -9.45 -9.73
CA SER A 79 22.71 -9.98 -10.97
C SER A 79 21.71 -9.87 -12.12
N LEU A 80 22.19 -9.86 -13.37
CA LEU A 80 21.32 -9.92 -14.56
C LEU A 80 20.41 -11.17 -14.59
N LYS A 81 20.81 -12.25 -13.91
CA LYS A 81 20.01 -13.46 -13.79
C LYS A 81 18.84 -13.24 -12.83
N ASP A 82 19.11 -12.60 -11.69
CA ASP A 82 18.07 -12.31 -10.69
C ASP A 82 17.07 -11.31 -11.24
N LEU A 83 17.54 -10.26 -11.94
CA LEU A 83 16.66 -9.30 -12.63
C LEU A 83 15.75 -9.98 -13.67
N ARG A 84 16.23 -11.01 -14.37
CA ARG A 84 15.38 -11.83 -15.26
C ARG A 84 14.31 -12.61 -14.50
N GLY A 85 14.65 -13.12 -13.32
CA GLY A 85 13.69 -13.77 -12.42
C GLY A 85 12.62 -12.79 -11.97
N LEU A 86 13.04 -11.64 -11.42
CA LEU A 86 12.13 -10.58 -11.00
C LEU A 86 11.23 -10.10 -12.14
N ARG A 87 11.78 -9.93 -13.36
CA ARG A 87 10.97 -9.58 -14.54
C ARG A 87 9.85 -10.59 -14.76
N LYS A 88 10.16 -11.89 -14.71
CA LYS A 88 9.17 -12.95 -14.90
C LYS A 88 8.07 -12.90 -13.83
N ASP A 89 8.45 -12.63 -12.58
CA ASP A 89 7.52 -12.65 -11.46
C ASP A 89 6.62 -11.41 -11.43
N TYR A 90 7.15 -10.26 -11.82
CA TYR A 90 6.44 -8.97 -11.73
C TYR A 90 5.84 -8.48 -13.05
N THR A 91 6.11 -9.10 -14.19
CA THR A 91 5.45 -8.70 -15.46
C THR A 91 3.94 -8.86 -15.34
N ARG A 92 3.19 -7.83 -15.77
CA ARG A 92 1.73 -7.84 -15.86
C ARG A 92 1.27 -8.91 -16.84
N ARG A 93 0.21 -9.65 -16.48
CA ARG A 93 -0.36 -10.64 -17.40
C ARG A 93 -1.19 -9.96 -18.50
N PRO A 94 -1.29 -10.52 -19.72
CA PRO A 94 -1.97 -9.87 -20.85
C PRO A 94 -3.44 -9.49 -20.61
N ASP A 95 -4.14 -10.24 -19.76
CA ASP A 95 -5.55 -10.09 -19.41
C ASP A 95 -5.77 -9.44 -18.03
N GLU A 96 -4.68 -9.03 -17.36
CA GLU A 96 -4.71 -8.42 -16.04
C GLU A 96 -4.80 -6.90 -16.16
N SER A 97 -5.74 -6.30 -15.42
CA SER A 97 -5.85 -4.84 -15.31
C SER A 97 -4.61 -4.27 -14.60
N ILE A 98 -4.30 -2.98 -14.80
CA ILE A 98 -3.21 -2.33 -14.05
C ILE A 98 -3.47 -2.44 -12.54
N ILE A 99 -4.70 -2.20 -12.08
CA ILE A 99 -4.99 -2.23 -10.64
C ILE A 99 -4.83 -3.63 -10.03
N SER A 100 -5.29 -4.68 -10.72
CA SER A 100 -5.11 -6.06 -10.27
C SER A 100 -3.62 -6.45 -10.26
N TRP A 101 -2.87 -5.99 -11.26
CA TRP A 101 -1.43 -6.17 -11.32
C TRP A 101 -0.70 -5.52 -10.15
N LEU A 102 -1.10 -4.30 -9.76
CA LEU A 102 -0.53 -3.62 -8.59
C LEU A 102 -0.78 -4.39 -7.29
N VAL A 103 -2.00 -4.91 -7.08
CA VAL A 103 -2.27 -5.75 -5.89
C VAL A 103 -1.35 -6.99 -5.88
N ARG A 104 -1.16 -7.64 -7.04
CA ARG A 104 -0.24 -8.79 -7.13
C ARG A 104 1.23 -8.39 -6.91
N LEU A 105 1.63 -7.22 -7.38
CA LEU A 105 2.99 -6.67 -7.17
C LEU A 105 3.25 -6.47 -5.67
N TRP A 106 2.27 -5.94 -4.94
CA TRP A 106 2.31 -5.83 -3.49
C TRP A 106 2.43 -7.22 -2.82
N ASP A 107 1.52 -8.15 -3.15
CA ASP A 107 1.49 -9.52 -2.59
C ASP A 107 2.78 -10.31 -2.82
N ALA A 108 3.44 -10.05 -3.95
CA ALA A 108 4.71 -10.67 -4.32
C ALA A 108 5.94 -10.00 -3.67
N ALA A 109 5.73 -9.12 -2.68
CA ALA A 109 6.78 -8.37 -1.98
C ALA A 109 7.56 -7.39 -2.87
N GLY A 110 6.85 -6.69 -3.75
CA GLY A 110 7.41 -5.59 -4.53
C GLY A 110 8.00 -4.47 -3.66
N GLU A 111 7.46 -4.27 -2.45
CA GLU A 111 8.00 -3.34 -1.44
C GLU A 111 9.41 -3.74 -0.98
N ALA A 112 9.65 -5.04 -0.75
CA ALA A 112 10.96 -5.52 -0.29
C ALA A 112 12.03 -5.52 -1.41
N THR A 113 11.61 -5.33 -2.66
CA THR A 113 12.51 -5.37 -3.83
C THR A 113 13.08 -3.98 -4.10
N ILE A 114 14.17 -3.62 -3.43
CA ILE A 114 14.85 -2.32 -3.62
C ILE A 114 15.75 -2.35 -4.87
N LEU A 115 15.52 -1.44 -5.81
CA LEU A 115 16.25 -1.33 -7.07
C LEU A 115 16.86 0.06 -7.24
N ASP A 116 18.11 0.12 -7.67
CA ASP A 116 18.70 1.35 -8.19
C ASP A 116 18.25 1.65 -9.63
N GLY A 117 18.55 2.85 -10.12
CA GLY A 117 18.16 3.26 -11.47
C GLY A 117 18.80 2.43 -12.60
N THR A 118 19.96 1.81 -12.37
CA THR A 118 20.59 0.91 -13.36
C THR A 118 19.91 -0.46 -13.38
N GLU A 119 19.62 -1.03 -12.21
CA GLU A 119 18.91 -2.29 -12.05
C GLU A 119 17.50 -2.19 -12.63
N ALA A 120 16.80 -1.08 -12.42
CA ALA A 120 15.47 -0.84 -13.00
C ALA A 120 15.50 -0.81 -14.54
N ARG A 121 16.52 -0.19 -15.15
CA ARG A 121 16.69 -0.21 -16.62
C ARG A 121 16.98 -1.60 -17.15
N HIS A 122 17.78 -2.40 -16.43
CA HIS A 122 18.02 -3.79 -16.77
C HIS A 122 16.80 -4.69 -16.52
N LEU A 123 15.96 -4.36 -15.54
CA LEU A 123 14.70 -5.05 -15.27
C LEU A 123 13.73 -4.91 -16.45
N GLY A 124 13.68 -3.76 -17.12
CA GLY A 124 12.95 -3.56 -18.36
C GLY A 124 11.44 -3.43 -18.19
N SER A 125 10.68 -3.58 -19.29
CA SER A 125 9.21 -3.46 -19.31
C SER A 125 8.54 -4.52 -18.43
N LEU A 126 7.62 -4.07 -17.58
CA LEU A 126 6.78 -4.94 -16.75
C LEU A 126 5.30 -4.71 -17.01
N SER A 127 4.91 -3.47 -17.29
CA SER A 127 3.49 -3.08 -17.36
C SER A 127 2.88 -3.31 -18.73
N HIS A 128 3.67 -3.40 -19.81
CA HIS A 128 3.17 -3.30 -21.19
C HIS A 128 2.46 -1.98 -21.52
N ASP A 129 2.59 -0.96 -20.65
CA ASP A 129 2.23 0.43 -20.95
C ASP A 129 3.53 1.22 -21.11
N PRO A 130 3.80 1.81 -22.29
CA PRO A 130 5.08 2.46 -22.57
C PRO A 130 5.36 3.65 -21.65
N VAL A 131 4.32 4.36 -21.18
CA VAL A 131 4.49 5.52 -20.30
C VAL A 131 4.88 5.05 -18.91
N ILE A 132 4.18 4.03 -18.38
CA ILE A 132 4.50 3.46 -17.05
C ILE A 132 5.92 2.89 -17.06
N ASP A 133 6.28 2.11 -18.08
CA ASP A 133 7.61 1.50 -18.18
C ASP A 133 8.72 2.55 -18.31
N GLN A 134 8.48 3.63 -19.06
CA GLN A 134 9.44 4.73 -19.21
C GLN A 134 9.66 5.47 -17.88
N GLU A 135 8.58 5.82 -17.18
CA GLU A 135 8.64 6.52 -15.89
C GLU A 135 9.35 5.67 -14.84
N MET A 136 9.10 4.35 -14.84
CA MET A 136 9.75 3.40 -13.94
C MET A 136 11.28 3.39 -14.13
N MET A 137 11.76 3.57 -15.37
CA MET A 137 13.20 3.61 -15.69
C MET A 137 13.85 4.97 -15.48
N ARG A 138 13.05 6.03 -15.28
CA ARG A 138 13.53 7.41 -15.13
C ARG A 138 14.13 7.67 -13.75
N GLU A 139 13.55 7.09 -12.70
CA GLU A 139 14.00 7.29 -11.32
C GLU A 139 15.43 6.78 -11.11
N ALA A 140 16.32 7.67 -10.68
CA ALA A 140 17.73 7.37 -10.48
C ALA A 140 18.01 6.84 -9.07
N HIS A 141 17.25 7.30 -8.09
CA HIS A 141 17.46 6.95 -6.69
C HIS A 141 17.02 5.51 -6.40
N PRO A 142 17.73 4.80 -5.51
CA PRO A 142 17.28 3.50 -5.02
C PRO A 142 15.97 3.64 -4.24
N CYS A 143 14.97 2.85 -4.62
CA CYS A 143 13.69 2.75 -3.93
C CYS A 143 13.06 1.38 -4.20
N SER A 144 11.97 1.05 -3.51
CA SER A 144 11.29 -0.22 -3.77
C SER A 144 10.65 -0.23 -5.16
N LEU A 145 10.53 -1.43 -5.74
CA LEU A 145 9.80 -1.63 -6.98
C LEU A 145 8.35 -1.16 -6.84
N TRP A 146 7.73 -1.38 -5.67
CA TRP A 146 6.40 -0.89 -5.36
C TRP A 146 6.30 0.64 -5.48
N GLU A 147 7.16 1.38 -4.79
CA GLU A 147 7.15 2.84 -4.82
C GLU A 147 7.41 3.41 -6.22
N ARG A 148 8.35 2.80 -6.94
CA ARG A 148 8.70 3.16 -8.31
C ARG A 148 7.52 2.98 -9.26
N VAL A 149 6.82 1.85 -9.16
CA VAL A 149 5.66 1.56 -10.00
C VAL A 149 4.47 2.47 -9.64
N LEU A 150 4.20 2.70 -8.35
CA LEU A 150 3.14 3.62 -7.93
C LEU A 150 3.34 5.03 -8.51
N GLY A 151 4.57 5.56 -8.40
CA GLY A 151 4.90 6.86 -8.99
C GLY A 151 4.70 6.87 -10.51
N SER A 152 5.07 5.80 -11.19
CA SER A 152 4.91 5.67 -12.65
C SER A 152 3.43 5.62 -13.08
N VAL A 153 2.59 4.93 -12.31
CA VAL A 153 1.14 4.87 -12.54
C VAL A 153 0.50 6.23 -12.29
N ALA A 154 0.89 6.93 -11.22
CA ALA A 154 0.39 8.27 -10.92
C ALA A 154 0.72 9.30 -12.03
N GLN A 155 1.80 9.11 -12.78
CA GLN A 155 2.14 9.94 -13.94
C GLN A 155 1.30 9.60 -15.19
N ARG A 156 0.78 8.37 -15.28
CA ARG A 156 0.03 7.88 -16.45
C ARG A 156 -1.47 8.19 -16.38
N TYR A 157 -2.03 8.23 -15.18
CA TYR A 157 -3.48 8.36 -14.93
C TYR A 157 -3.78 9.68 -14.22
N LEU A 158 -4.93 10.30 -14.51
CA LEU A 158 -5.26 11.61 -13.96
C LEU A 158 -5.91 11.53 -12.57
N CYS A 159 -6.57 10.41 -12.25
CA CYS A 159 -7.21 10.19 -10.95
C CYS A 159 -7.48 8.71 -10.67
N ALA A 160 -7.92 8.42 -9.43
CA ALA A 160 -8.27 7.09 -8.96
C ALA A 160 -9.39 6.45 -9.78
N ASP A 161 -10.38 7.22 -10.21
CA ASP A 161 -11.48 6.70 -11.02
C ASP A 161 -10.98 6.20 -12.37
N ASP A 162 -10.10 6.94 -13.06
CA ASP A 162 -9.52 6.54 -14.35
C ASP A 162 -8.74 5.21 -14.27
N LEU A 163 -8.06 5.00 -13.15
CA LEU A 163 -7.32 3.76 -12.88
C LEU A 163 -8.27 2.60 -12.54
N TYR A 164 -9.38 2.88 -11.88
CA TYR A 164 -10.35 1.92 -11.36
C TYR A 164 -11.62 1.81 -12.24
N MET A 165 -11.55 2.16 -13.53
CA MET A 165 -12.74 2.29 -14.39
C MET A 165 -13.50 0.99 -14.70
N GLN A 166 -12.85 -0.18 -14.63
CA GLN A 166 -13.42 -1.44 -15.14
C GLN A 166 -13.54 -2.52 -14.08
N GLN A 167 -14.53 -2.37 -13.20
CA GLN A 167 -14.86 -3.40 -12.22
C GLN A 167 -16.05 -4.25 -12.63
N THR A 168 -15.88 -5.56 -12.46
CA THR A 168 -16.97 -6.52 -12.57
C THR A 168 -17.64 -6.69 -11.22
N GLN A 169 -18.89 -7.15 -11.27
CA GLN A 169 -19.61 -7.61 -10.08
C GLN A 169 -18.81 -8.69 -9.35
N TRP A 170 -18.96 -8.77 -8.03
CA TRP A 170 -18.36 -9.80 -7.18
C TRP A 170 -19.45 -10.73 -6.67
N LYS A 171 -19.18 -12.04 -6.65
CA LYS A 171 -20.15 -13.08 -6.21
C LYS A 171 -19.74 -13.77 -4.91
N THR A 172 -18.50 -13.58 -4.49
CA THR A 172 -17.95 -14.22 -3.30
C THR A 172 -17.26 -13.19 -2.41
N ILE A 173 -17.10 -13.52 -1.14
CA ILE A 173 -16.43 -12.65 -0.16
C ILE A 173 -14.98 -12.37 -0.60
N GLU A 174 -14.29 -13.36 -1.16
CA GLU A 174 -12.91 -13.24 -1.64
C GLU A 174 -12.81 -12.23 -2.78
N GLN A 175 -13.78 -12.24 -3.70
CA GLN A 175 -13.85 -11.22 -4.75
C GLN A 175 -14.14 -9.84 -4.17
N GLY A 176 -15.03 -9.73 -3.19
CA GLY A 176 -15.31 -8.48 -2.48
C GLY A 176 -14.07 -7.91 -1.78
N ILE A 177 -13.31 -8.74 -1.07
CA ILE A 177 -12.04 -8.36 -0.43
C ILE A 177 -11.05 -7.89 -1.50
N GLN A 178 -10.91 -8.63 -2.61
CA GLN A 178 -10.02 -8.22 -3.69
C GLN A 178 -10.42 -6.85 -4.27
N ARG A 179 -11.73 -6.57 -4.43
CA ARG A 179 -12.20 -5.25 -4.89
C ARG A 179 -11.87 -4.13 -3.92
N LEU A 180 -11.95 -4.39 -2.61
CA LEU A 180 -11.53 -3.44 -1.57
C LEU A 180 -10.04 -3.13 -1.67
N ARG A 181 -9.19 -4.16 -1.82
CA ARG A 181 -7.74 -3.98 -1.98
C ARG A 181 -7.39 -3.18 -3.23
N GLU A 182 -8.08 -3.45 -4.34
CA GLU A 182 -7.90 -2.68 -5.58
C GLU A 182 -8.32 -1.22 -5.41
N MET A 183 -9.37 -0.91 -4.63
CA MET A 183 -9.73 0.47 -4.30
C MET A 183 -8.67 1.13 -3.40
N ALA A 184 -8.19 0.41 -2.40
CA ALA A 184 -7.12 0.89 -1.53
C ALA A 184 -5.85 1.23 -2.31
N VAL A 185 -5.46 0.39 -3.28
CA VAL A 185 -4.33 0.69 -4.17
C VAL A 185 -4.61 1.95 -5.01
N ALA A 186 -5.81 2.10 -5.55
CA ALA A 186 -6.15 3.29 -6.32
C ALA A 186 -6.01 4.55 -5.45
N ASP A 187 -6.51 4.52 -4.23
CA ASP A 187 -6.37 5.63 -3.28
C ASP A 187 -4.88 5.90 -2.96
N ILE A 188 -4.07 4.86 -2.71
CA ILE A 188 -2.63 5.00 -2.46
C ILE A 188 -1.89 5.68 -3.62
N VAL A 189 -2.22 5.33 -4.87
CA VAL A 189 -1.55 5.91 -6.06
C VAL A 189 -1.70 7.43 -6.10
N PHE A 190 -2.85 7.95 -5.68
CA PHE A 190 -3.20 9.37 -5.76
C PHE A 190 -3.20 10.10 -4.41
N SER A 191 -2.77 9.43 -3.35
CA SER A 191 -2.67 10.03 -2.02
C SER A 191 -1.35 10.75 -1.84
N ASP A 192 -1.41 11.94 -1.24
CA ASP A 192 -0.22 12.72 -0.84
C ASP A 192 0.42 12.18 0.45
N ASP A 193 -0.30 11.33 1.21
CA ASP A 193 0.21 10.73 2.45
C ASP A 193 1.10 9.51 2.14
N LEU A 194 2.41 9.75 2.22
CA LEU A 194 3.44 8.75 1.96
C LEU A 194 3.62 7.75 3.12
N ASN A 195 3.00 7.97 4.28
CA ASN A 195 3.27 7.20 5.49
C ASN A 195 2.67 5.79 5.48
N THR A 196 1.76 5.47 4.57
CA THR A 196 1.21 4.10 4.45
C THR A 196 0.94 3.74 3.00
N ARG A 197 1.96 3.21 2.31
CA ARG A 197 1.83 2.58 0.98
C ARG A 197 1.40 1.11 1.06
N ASN A 198 0.77 0.69 2.16
CA ASN A 198 0.27 -0.67 2.35
C ASN A 198 -1.26 -0.72 2.10
N PRO A 199 -1.73 -1.36 1.01
CA PRO A 199 -3.16 -1.46 0.68
C PRO A 199 -3.99 -2.22 1.72
N ASP A 200 -3.37 -3.07 2.54
CA ASP A 200 -4.08 -3.86 3.56
C ASP A 200 -4.34 -3.07 4.85
N LEU A 201 -3.74 -1.88 4.98
CA LEU A 201 -3.90 -1.00 6.14
C LEU A 201 -4.74 0.24 5.84
N VAL A 202 -5.18 0.43 4.59
CA VAL A 202 -6.02 1.57 4.21
C VAL A 202 -7.40 1.42 4.86
N PRO A 203 -7.85 2.39 5.69
CA PRO A 203 -9.19 2.35 6.25
C PRO A 203 -10.25 2.39 5.16
N CYS A 204 -11.27 1.55 5.28
CA CYS A 204 -12.41 1.56 4.36
C CYS A 204 -13.16 2.89 4.48
N THR A 205 -13.14 3.70 3.43
CA THR A 205 -13.83 5.00 3.39
C THR A 205 -15.30 4.82 3.00
N PRO A 206 -16.19 5.80 3.32
CA PRO A 206 -17.58 5.76 2.85
C PRO A 206 -17.70 5.62 1.32
N VAL A 207 -16.76 6.18 0.56
CA VAL A 207 -16.71 6.06 -0.90
C VAL A 207 -16.42 4.62 -1.33
N MET A 208 -15.49 3.93 -0.66
CA MET A 208 -15.22 2.52 -0.92
C MET A 208 -16.45 1.66 -0.63
N TRP A 209 -17.15 1.91 0.48
CA TRP A 209 -18.38 1.19 0.82
C TRP A 209 -19.48 1.36 -0.22
N GLN A 210 -19.68 2.58 -0.70
CA GLN A 210 -20.67 2.87 -1.75
C GLN A 210 -20.33 2.10 -3.04
N LYS A 211 -19.09 2.19 -3.52
CA LYS A 211 -18.63 1.47 -4.71
C LYS A 211 -18.77 -0.04 -4.55
N LEU A 212 -18.43 -0.59 -3.39
CA LEU A 212 -18.55 -2.02 -3.12
C LEU A 212 -20.01 -2.49 -3.15
N TYR A 213 -20.92 -1.71 -2.57
CA TYR A 213 -22.35 -1.98 -2.59
C TYR A 213 -22.90 -1.96 -4.02
N ASP A 214 -22.54 -0.95 -4.82
CA ASP A 214 -23.00 -0.82 -6.22
C ASP A 214 -22.51 -1.96 -7.11
N LEU A 215 -21.32 -2.52 -6.82
CA LEU A 215 -20.78 -3.69 -7.50
C LEU A 215 -21.41 -5.00 -7.03
N GLY A 216 -21.84 -5.07 -5.76
CA GLY A 216 -22.45 -6.27 -5.16
C GLY A 216 -23.94 -6.40 -5.45
N HIS A 217 -24.68 -5.29 -5.45
CA HIS A 217 -26.15 -5.26 -5.60
C HIS A 217 -26.61 -5.68 -6.99
N LYS A 218 -25.77 -5.56 -8.02
CA LYS A 218 -26.12 -6.06 -9.37
C LYS A 218 -26.22 -7.61 -9.45
N ASN A 219 -26.06 -8.34 -8.33
CA ASN A 219 -26.25 -9.79 -8.22
C ASN A 219 -27.63 -10.24 -7.71
N THR A 220 -28.57 -9.36 -7.39
CA THR A 220 -29.93 -9.79 -7.02
C THR A 220 -30.77 -10.01 -8.28
N PRO A 221 -31.06 -11.26 -8.70
CA PRO A 221 -32.18 -11.48 -9.59
C PRO A 221 -33.45 -11.03 -8.84
N LEU A 222 -34.26 -10.21 -9.49
CA LEU A 222 -35.63 -9.95 -9.06
C LEU A 222 -36.35 -11.30 -9.02
N LEU A 223 -36.58 -11.83 -7.83
CA LEU A 223 -37.53 -12.93 -7.58
C LEU A 223 -38.91 -12.35 -7.31
#